data_AF-A0A3D0RR28-F1
#
_entry.id   AF-A0A3D0RR28-F1
#
_cell.length_a   1.000
_cell.length_b   1.000
_cell.length_c   1.000
_cell.angle_alpha   90.00
_cell.angle_beta   90.00
_cell.angle_gamma   90.00
#
_symmetry.space_group_name_H-M   'P 1'
#
loop_
_entity.id
_entity.type
_entity.pdbx_description
1 polymer ?
#
loop_
_entity_poly.entity_id
_entity_poly.type
_entity_poly.pdbx_seq_one_letter_code
_entity_poly.pdbx_strand_id
1 'polypeptide(L)'
;NLVSELRQMCSDLRPPTIDHHGLHAAINSLATEWSNRNGIPIHLEVAPDLGRLPEMVELSIFRIVQEGLNNIRKHAAAKHVRLS
;
A
#
# COMPACT_ATOMS: atom_id res chain seq x y z
N ASN A 1 -12.63 -11.49 11.95
CA ASN A 1 -13.55 -10.36 12.23
C ASN A 1 -14.02 -9.88 10.87
N LEU A 2 -15.30 -10.09 10.51
CA LEU A 2 -15.85 -9.94 9.15
C LEU A 2 -15.46 -8.63 8.45
N VAL A 3 -15.30 -7.55 9.20
CA VAL A 3 -14.87 -6.23 8.69
C VAL A 3 -13.46 -6.26 8.08
N SER A 4 -12.54 -7.07 8.62
CA SER A 4 -11.17 -7.19 8.10
C SER A 4 -11.12 -8.00 6.81
N GLU A 5 -11.93 -9.05 6.71
CA GLU A 5 -12.07 -9.86 5.49
C GLU A 5 -12.76 -9.06 4.37
N LEU A 6 -13.79 -8.30 4.71
CA LEU A 6 -14.47 -7.42 3.77
C LEU A 6 -13.55 -6.28 3.28
N ARG A 7 -12.72 -5.69 4.16
CA ARG A 7 -11.66 -4.75 3.72
C ARG A 7 -10.64 -5.41 2.80
N GLN A 8 -10.27 -6.65 3.06
CA GLN A 8 -9.33 -7.39 2.20
C GLN A 8 -9.93 -7.62 0.81
N MET A 9 -11.19 -8.06 0.73
CA MET A 9 -11.91 -8.24 -0.54
C MET A 9 -12.12 -6.92 -1.29
N CYS A 10 -12.49 -5.83 -0.59
CA CYS A 10 -12.61 -4.51 -1.21
C CYS A 10 -11.26 -3.98 -1.71
N SER A 11 -10.15 -4.43 -1.13
CA SER A 11 -8.81 -4.02 -1.55
C SER A 11 -8.37 -4.65 -2.88
N ASP A 12 -9.08 -5.67 -3.36
CA ASP A 12 -8.90 -6.22 -4.71
C ASP A 12 -9.50 -5.32 -5.80
N LEU A 13 -10.41 -4.41 -5.42
CA LEU A 13 -10.93 -3.35 -6.29
C LEU A 13 -9.90 -2.22 -6.43
N ARG A 14 -9.94 -1.48 -7.55
CA ARG A 14 -9.10 -0.28 -7.72
C ARG A 14 -9.38 0.69 -6.57
N PRO A 15 -8.36 1.08 -5.76
CA PRO A 15 -8.58 1.99 -4.65
C PRO A 15 -9.02 3.36 -5.16
N PRO A 16 -10.11 3.95 -4.62
CA PRO A 16 -10.58 5.29 -5.02
C PRO A 16 -9.50 6.37 -4.89
N THR A 17 -8.56 6.18 -3.98
CA THR A 17 -7.42 7.08 -3.74
C THR A 17 -6.47 7.15 -4.94
N ILE A 18 -6.24 6.04 -5.67
CA ILE A 18 -5.43 6.06 -6.90
C ILE A 18 -6.11 6.95 -7.94
N ASP A 19 -7.43 6.86 -8.06
CA ASP A 19 -8.18 7.58 -9.08
C ASP A 19 -8.08 9.08 -8.86
N HIS A 20 -8.27 9.52 -7.61
CA HIS A 20 -8.40 10.94 -7.27
C HIS A 20 -7.06 11.61 -6.98
N HIS A 21 -6.08 10.87 -6.42
CA HIS A 21 -4.85 11.45 -5.86
C HIS A 21 -3.57 10.76 -6.37
N GLY A 22 -3.69 9.74 -7.22
CA GLY A 22 -2.55 9.05 -7.83
C GLY A 22 -1.83 8.06 -6.93
N LEU A 23 -0.79 7.43 -7.49
CA LEU A 23 -0.07 6.33 -6.86
C LEU A 23 0.59 6.72 -5.52
N HIS A 24 1.25 7.88 -5.48
CA HIS A 24 1.96 8.32 -4.28
C HIS A 24 1.02 8.44 -3.07
N ALA A 25 -0.11 9.12 -3.23
CA ALA A 25 -1.10 9.27 -2.16
C ALA A 25 -1.69 7.91 -1.74
N ALA A 26 -1.94 7.02 -2.69
CA ALA A 26 -2.45 5.69 -2.40
C ALA A 26 -1.47 4.83 -1.58
N ILE A 27 -0.19 4.80 -1.97
CA ILE A 27 0.86 4.08 -1.22
C ILE A 27 1.06 4.70 0.16
N ASN A 28 1.06 6.02 0.29
CA ASN A 28 1.20 6.68 1.58
C ASN A 28 0.07 6.33 2.56
N SER A 29 -1.18 6.34 2.07
CA SER A 29 -2.34 5.90 2.86
C SER A 29 -2.24 4.43 3.26
N LEU A 30 -1.90 3.55 2.32
CA LEU A 30 -1.71 2.12 2.59
C LEU A 30 -0.61 1.89 3.63
N ALA A 31 0.54 2.53 3.48
CA ALA A 31 1.68 2.41 4.39
C ALA A 31 1.33 2.91 5.79
N THR A 32 0.65 4.05 5.90
CA THR A 32 0.21 4.63 7.17
C THR A 32 -0.75 3.68 7.89
N GLU A 33 -1.79 3.20 7.19
CA GLU A 33 -2.75 2.26 7.76
C GLU A 33 -2.10 0.94 8.17
N TRP A 34 -1.23 0.38 7.33
CA TRP A 34 -0.55 -0.87 7.61
C TRP A 34 0.39 -0.72 8.81
N SER A 35 1.16 0.37 8.89
CA SER A 35 2.06 0.66 10.02
C SER A 35 1.26 0.75 11.32
N ASN A 36 0.16 1.52 11.33
CA ASN A 36 -0.70 1.67 12.51
C ASN A 36 -1.30 0.35 12.99
N ARG A 37 -1.70 -0.53 12.06
CA ARG A 37 -2.31 -1.83 12.42
C ARG A 37 -1.31 -2.85 12.93
N ASN A 38 -0.06 -2.81 12.47
CA ASN A 38 0.94 -3.84 12.77
C ASN A 38 2.00 -3.38 13.77
N GLY A 39 2.07 -2.09 14.11
CA GLY A 39 3.07 -1.53 15.01
C GLY A 39 4.50 -1.56 14.45
N ILE A 40 4.64 -1.73 13.13
CA ILE A 40 5.93 -1.79 12.44
C ILE A 40 6.09 -0.51 11.59
N PRO A 41 7.07 0.35 11.89
CA PRO A 41 7.27 1.58 11.14
C PRO A 41 7.68 1.32 9.69
N ILE A 42 7.10 2.11 8.78
CA ILE A 42 7.46 2.15 7.36
C ILE A 42 8.16 3.47 7.05
N HIS A 43 9.33 3.41 6.43
CA HIS A 43 9.96 4.55 5.75
C HIS A 43 9.58 4.51 4.28
N LEU A 44 8.75 5.46 3.84
CA LEU A 44 8.33 5.60 2.46
C LEU A 44 9.13 6.71 1.77
N GLU A 45 9.79 6.36 0.68
CA GLU A 45 10.45 7.27 -0.24
C GLU A 45 9.78 7.12 -1.60
N VAL A 46 9.32 8.23 -2.16
CA VAL A 46 8.74 8.27 -3.50
C VAL A 46 9.30 9.51 -4.18
N ALA A 47 9.72 9.37 -5.43
CA ALA A 47 10.24 10.47 -6.22
C ALA A 47 9.23 11.65 -6.21
N PRO A 48 9.65 12.87 -5.81
CA PRO A 48 8.75 14.03 -5.73
C PRO A 48 8.06 14.38 -7.05
N ASP A 49 8.68 13.97 -8.17
CA ASP A 49 8.28 14.25 -9.55
C ASP A 49 7.70 13.03 -10.27
N LEU A 50 7.36 11.94 -9.57
CA LEU A 50 6.81 10.71 -10.16
C LEU A 50 5.58 10.95 -11.06
N GLY A 51 4.81 12.02 -10.81
CA GLY A 51 3.66 12.39 -11.61
C GLY A 51 2.58 11.31 -11.66
N ARG A 52 1.75 11.34 -12.71
CA ARG A 52 0.80 10.26 -13.02
C ARG A 52 1.47 9.27 -13.98
N LEU A 53 1.29 7.99 -13.69
CA LEU A 53 1.66 6.92 -14.61
C LEU A 53 0.41 6.43 -15.35
N PRO A 54 0.54 5.65 -16.44
CA PRO A 54 -0.60 4.98 -17.01
C PRO A 54 -1.36 4.18 -15.94
N GLU A 55 -2.68 4.26 -15.95
CA GLU A 55 -3.55 3.72 -14.89
C GLU A 55 -3.21 2.27 -14.50
N MET A 56 -2.98 1.41 -15.50
CA MET A 56 -2.64 0.01 -15.27
C MET A 56 -1.30 -0.14 -14.54
N VAL A 57 -0.34 0.75 -14.80
CA VAL A 57 0.97 0.76 -14.13
C VAL A 57 0.81 1.19 -12.67
N GLU A 58 0.02 2.24 -12.40
CA GLU A 58 -0.27 2.68 -11.02
C GLU A 58 -0.92 1.54 -10.22
N LEU A 59 -1.94 0.90 -10.79
CA LEU A 59 -2.64 -0.20 -10.13
C LEU A 59 -1.73 -1.41 -9.89
N SER A 60 -0.89 -1.77 -10.86
CA SER A 60 0.07 -2.86 -10.72
C SER A 60 1.07 -2.60 -9.60
N ILE A 61 1.67 -1.40 -9.55
CA ILE A 61 2.63 -1.04 -8.49
C ILE A 61 1.95 -1.07 -7.13
N PHE A 62 0.74 -0.50 -7.02
CA PHE A 62 -0.01 -0.52 -5.76
C PHE A 62 -0.25 -1.95 -5.25
N ARG A 63 -0.67 -2.86 -6.14
CA ARG A 63 -0.89 -4.28 -5.79
C ARG A 63 0.40 -4.98 -5.37
N ILE A 64 1.52 -4.70 -6.02
CA ILE A 64 2.83 -5.24 -5.63
C ILE A 64 3.19 -4.79 -4.21
N VAL A 65 3.05 -3.50 -3.90
CA VAL A 65 3.34 -2.96 -2.56
C VAL A 65 2.41 -3.59 -1.52
N GLN A 66 1.11 -3.69 -1.83
CA GLN A 66 0.12 -4.28 -0.94
C GLN A 66 0.44 -5.73 -0.59
N GLU A 67 0.73 -6.57 -1.59
CA GLU A 67 1.04 -7.98 -1.33
C GLU A 67 2.42 -8.14 -0.69
N GLY A 68 3.39 -7.29 -1.02
CA GLY A 68 4.68 -7.23 -0.33
C GLY A 68 4.51 -6.97 1.17
N LEU A 69 3.69 -5.99 1.54
CA LEU A 69 3.37 -5.69 2.95
C LEU A 69 2.58 -6.83 3.63
N ASN A 70 1.69 -7.50 2.90
CA ASN A 70 0.98 -8.68 3.40
C ASN A 70 1.96 -9.82 3.72
N ASN A 71 2.91 -10.09 2.81
CA ASN A 71 3.94 -11.11 2.99
C ASN A 71 4.88 -10.78 4.16
N ILE A 72 5.30 -9.52 4.30
CA ILE A 72 6.11 -9.08 5.45
C ILE A 72 5.37 -9.36 6.76
N ARG A 73 4.09 -8.96 6.85
CA ARG A 73 3.27 -9.19 8.04
C ARG A 73 3.17 -10.67 8.40
N LYS A 74 2.97 -11.53 7.40
CA LYS A 74 2.74 -12.96 7.61
C LYS A 74 4.03 -13.74 7.88
N HIS A 75 5.15 -13.32 7.31
CA HIS A 75 6.32 -14.21 7.18
C HIS A 75 7.65 -13.61 7.62
N ALA A 76 7.82 -12.29 7.67
CA ALA A 76 9.16 -11.70 7.80
C ALA A 76 9.63 -11.42 9.24
N ALA A 77 8.72 -11.43 10.24
CA ALA A 77 9.02 -10.98 11.61
C ALA A 77 9.78 -9.62 11.64
N ALA A 78 9.43 -8.72 10.72
CA ALA A 78 10.15 -7.47 10.49
C ALA A 78 9.95 -6.49 11.66
N LYS A 79 10.98 -5.70 11.95
CA LYS A 79 10.92 -4.59 12.92
C LYS A 79 10.81 -3.21 12.25
N HIS A 80 11.20 -3.11 10.99
CA HIS A 80 11.14 -1.90 10.17
C HIS A 80 10.95 -2.30 8.70
N VAL A 81 10.32 -1.44 7.90
CA VAL A 81 10.14 -1.62 6.45
C VAL A 81 10.57 -0.34 5.73
N ARG A 82 11.19 -0.48 4.56
CA ARG A 82 11.48 0.64 3.64
C ARG A 82 10.80 0.37 2.30
N LEU A 83 10.13 1.38 1.76
CA LEU A 83 9.56 1.43 0.42
C LEU A 83 10.25 2.59 -0.33
N SER A 84 10.76 2.35 -1.53
CA SER A 84 11.53 3.30 -2.35
C SER A 84 11.40 3.02 -3.83
#